data_AF-A0A431UUD9-F1
#
_entry.id   AF-A0A431UUD9-F1
#
_cell.length_a   1.000
_cell.length_b   1.000
_cell.length_c   1.000
_cell.angle_alpha   90.00
_cell.angle_beta   90.00
_cell.angle_gamma   90.00
#
_symmetry.space_group_name_H-M   'P 1'
#
loop_
_entity.id
_entity.type
_entity.pdbx_description
1 polymer ?
#
loop_
_entity_poly.entity_id
_entity_poly.type
_entity_poly.pdbx_seq_one_letter_code
_entity_poly.pdbx_strand_id
1 'polypeptide(L)'
;MEKLIRNENSFSIDFKKLNLLVMIVLSFITLGAYIGVWFLRNRHSIENFNYKTGIHFGLWRLFTIISFIFLFIQIFGNFVLSDYGIANLESYEIIFNFFFIGLLYYSIFRLREILEQEVDVPLKNYLLFIFHVFYIQYKMNQIQTLQLKVKR
;
A
#
# COMPACT_ATOMS: atom_id res chain seq x y z
N MET A 1 29.36 25.66 -20.44
CA MET A 1 29.61 25.57 -18.99
C MET A 1 28.39 26.10 -18.27
N GLU A 2 27.38 25.25 -18.00
CA GLU A 2 26.25 25.59 -17.10
C GLU A 2 25.39 24.33 -16.81
N LYS A 3 26.05 23.29 -16.29
CA LYS A 3 25.38 22.07 -15.76
C LYS A 3 25.87 21.76 -14.34
N LEU A 4 25.96 22.81 -13.54
CA LEU A 4 26.19 22.77 -12.09
C LEU A 4 25.14 23.76 -11.58
N ILE A 5 24.00 23.34 -11.04
CA ILE A 5 23.86 22.83 -9.68
C ILE A 5 22.67 21.87 -9.68
N ARG A 6 22.93 20.55 -9.77
CA ARG A 6 21.92 19.56 -9.35
C ARG A 6 21.91 19.66 -7.84
N ASN A 7 20.92 20.38 -7.32
CA ASN A 7 20.70 20.59 -5.91
C ASN A 7 20.74 19.22 -5.21
N GLU A 8 21.83 18.94 -4.49
CA GLU A 8 21.98 17.83 -3.54
C GLU A 8 21.09 18.08 -2.32
N ASN A 9 19.80 18.37 -2.55
CA ASN A 9 18.81 18.14 -1.54
C ASN A 9 18.82 16.63 -1.32
N SER A 10 19.44 16.24 -0.22
CA SER A 10 19.48 14.88 0.32
C SER A 10 18.06 14.32 0.29
N PHE A 11 17.75 13.61 -0.78
CA PHE A 11 16.43 13.05 -1.01
C PHE A 11 16.32 11.80 -0.15
N SER A 12 16.07 12.02 1.15
CA SER A 12 15.82 10.96 2.10
C SER A 12 14.42 10.45 1.82
N ILE A 13 14.34 9.23 1.29
CA ILE A 13 13.08 8.51 1.21
C ILE A 13 12.64 8.27 2.65
N ASP A 14 11.71 9.07 3.16
CA ASP A 14 11.15 8.91 4.51
C ASP A 14 10.08 7.80 4.52
N PHE A 15 10.44 6.64 3.98
CA PHE A 15 9.66 5.43 4.16
C PHE A 15 10.27 4.62 5.30
N LYS A 16 9.41 4.26 6.25
CA LYS A 16 9.83 3.43 7.37
C LYS A 16 10.16 2.03 6.86
N LYS A 17 11.38 1.54 7.15
CA LYS A 17 11.78 0.17 6.86
C LYS A 17 10.79 -0.80 7.50
N LEU A 18 10.32 -1.76 6.72
CA LEU A 18 9.40 -2.80 7.19
C LEU A 18 9.95 -4.18 6.86
N ASN A 19 9.75 -5.13 7.77
CA ASN A 19 10.03 -6.52 7.48
C ASN A 19 8.93 -7.06 6.54
N LEU A 20 9.33 -7.48 5.35
CA LEU A 20 8.41 -7.94 4.30
C LEU A 20 7.67 -9.21 4.72
N LEU A 21 8.33 -10.12 5.42
CA LEU A 21 7.71 -11.36 5.90
C LEU A 21 6.57 -11.04 6.86
N VAL A 22 6.82 -10.15 7.83
CA VAL A 22 5.81 -9.69 8.79
C VAL A 22 4.62 -9.06 8.08
N MET A 23 4.89 -8.22 7.08
CA MET A 23 3.84 -7.58 6.28
C MET A 23 3.02 -8.58 5.46
N ILE A 24 3.64 -9.60 4.85
CA ILE A 24 2.93 -10.66 4.12
C ILE A 24 2.04 -11.45 5.08
N VAL A 25 2.59 -11.86 6.24
CA VAL A 25 1.85 -12.61 7.26
C VAL A 25 0.67 -11.80 7.81
N LEU A 26 0.86 -10.52 8.13
CA LEU A 26 -0.22 -9.64 8.59
C LEU A 26 -1.30 -9.46 7.52
N SER A 27 -0.92 -9.26 6.26
CA SER A 27 -1.89 -9.19 5.17
C SER A 27 -2.68 -10.48 5.01
N PHE A 28 -2.06 -11.65 5.19
CA PHE A 28 -2.77 -12.93 5.13
C PHE A 28 -3.73 -13.12 6.31
N ILE A 29 -3.27 -12.85 7.54
CA ILE A 29 -4.08 -12.98 8.76
C ILE A 29 -5.27 -12.02 8.76
N THR A 30 -5.10 -10.82 8.20
CA THR A 30 -6.14 -9.78 8.16
C THR A 30 -6.93 -9.78 6.86
N LEU A 31 -6.80 -10.83 6.03
CA LEU A 31 -7.49 -10.96 4.74
C LEU A 31 -7.32 -9.72 3.84
N GLY A 32 -6.13 -9.15 3.83
CA GLY A 32 -5.78 -7.98 3.03
C GLY A 32 -6.06 -6.62 3.70
N ALA A 33 -6.74 -6.56 4.85
CA ALA A 33 -7.01 -5.29 5.54
C ALA A 33 -5.72 -4.52 5.89
N TYR A 34 -4.64 -5.24 6.22
CA TYR A 34 -3.33 -4.64 6.48
C TYR A 34 -2.77 -3.87 5.27
N ILE A 35 -3.14 -4.23 4.04
CA ILE A 35 -2.72 -3.50 2.84
C ILE A 35 -3.26 -2.06 2.88
N GLY A 36 -4.51 -1.87 3.31
CA GLY A 36 -5.07 -0.54 3.52
C GLY A 36 -4.38 0.24 4.64
N VAL A 37 -4.07 -0.43 5.75
CA VAL A 37 -3.27 0.15 6.84
C VAL A 37 -1.90 0.61 6.34
N TRP A 38 -1.26 -0.17 5.47
CA TRP A 38 0.02 0.19 4.88
C TRP A 38 -0.07 1.49 4.05
N PHE A 39 -1.11 1.63 3.21
CA PHE A 39 -1.33 2.87 2.45
C PHE A 39 -1.55 4.08 3.36
N LEU A 40 -2.37 3.93 4.41
CA LEU A 40 -2.64 5.00 5.36
C LEU A 40 -1.42 5.39 6.19
N ARG A 41 -0.61 4.41 6.58
CA ARG A 41 0.61 4.64 7.36
C ARG A 41 1.67 5.37 6.55
N ASN A 42 1.81 5.06 5.25
CA ASN A 42 2.78 5.71 4.37
C ASN A 42 2.21 6.97 3.68
N ARG A 43 1.01 7.42 4.05
CA ARG A 43 0.35 8.58 3.42
C ARG A 43 1.25 9.82 3.39
N HIS A 44 1.93 10.10 4.51
CA HIS A 44 2.72 11.32 4.65
C HIS A 44 3.96 11.25 3.76
N SER A 45 4.62 10.10 3.73
CA SER A 45 5.71 9.85 2.81
C SER A 45 5.24 10.08 1.38
N ILE A 46 4.13 9.46 0.95
CA ILE A 46 3.58 9.55 -0.41
C ILE A 46 3.19 11.00 -0.78
N GLU A 47 2.50 11.73 0.11
CA GLU A 47 2.13 13.13 -0.09
C GLU A 47 3.34 14.07 -0.18
N ASN A 48 4.43 13.75 0.52
CA ASN A 48 5.66 14.54 0.45
C ASN A 48 6.39 14.40 -0.90
N PHE A 49 6.13 13.34 -1.69
CA PHE A 49 6.73 13.18 -3.02
C PHE A 49 6.09 14.07 -4.10
N ASN A 50 4.82 14.48 -3.96
CA ASN A 50 4.18 15.30 -4.98
C ASN A 50 2.91 16.02 -4.49
N TYR A 51 2.67 17.25 -4.95
CA TYR A 51 1.48 18.05 -4.59
C TYR A 51 0.16 17.49 -5.15
N LYS A 52 0.23 16.55 -6.11
CA LYS A 52 -0.94 15.89 -6.73
C LYS A 52 -0.74 14.37 -6.85
N THR A 53 -0.67 13.69 -5.72
CA THR A 53 -0.54 12.23 -5.65
C THR A 53 -1.68 11.46 -6.33
N GLY A 54 -2.86 12.08 -6.52
CA GLY A 54 -4.02 11.45 -7.19
C GLY A 54 -4.58 10.22 -6.44
N ILE A 55 -3.95 9.82 -5.34
CA ILE A 55 -4.36 8.71 -4.48
C ILE A 55 -5.38 9.26 -3.48
N HIS A 56 -6.60 8.72 -3.53
CA HIS A 56 -7.66 9.11 -2.61
C HIS A 56 -7.51 8.40 -1.26
N PHE A 57 -6.70 8.96 -0.36
CA PHE A 57 -6.51 8.41 0.99
C PHE A 57 -7.81 8.32 1.83
N GLY A 58 -8.80 9.18 1.53
CA GLY A 58 -10.13 9.10 2.13
C GLY A 58 -10.85 7.79 1.81
N LEU A 59 -10.73 7.30 0.56
CA LEU A 59 -11.27 6.00 0.17
C LEU A 59 -10.51 4.88 0.87
N TRP A 60 -9.18 4.93 0.90
CA TRP A 60 -8.39 3.93 1.64
C TRP A 60 -8.79 3.81 3.11
N ARG A 61 -9.11 4.93 3.77
CA ARG A 61 -9.62 4.92 5.14
C ARG A 61 -10.94 4.18 5.25
N LEU A 62 -11.89 4.49 4.37
CA LEU A 62 -13.20 3.85 4.33
C LEU A 62 -13.08 2.34 4.07
N PHE A 63 -12.33 1.95 3.03
CA PHE A 63 -12.11 0.55 2.69
C PHE A 63 -11.39 -0.21 3.81
N THR A 64 -10.38 0.37 4.45
CA THR A 64 -9.69 -0.27 5.58
C THR A 64 -10.63 -0.53 6.75
N ILE A 65 -11.48 0.44 7.12
CA ILE A 65 -12.46 0.27 8.20
C ILE A 65 -13.45 -0.83 7.85
N ILE A 66 -13.99 -0.83 6.62
CA ILE A 66 -14.92 -1.86 6.16
C ILE A 66 -14.27 -3.25 6.15
N SER A 67 -13.01 -3.38 5.72
CA SER A 67 -12.28 -4.65 5.77
C SER A 67 -12.15 -5.18 7.21
N PHE A 68 -11.89 -4.31 8.20
CA PHE A 68 -11.87 -4.73 9.60
C PHE A 68 -13.24 -5.13 10.12
N ILE A 69 -14.32 -4.49 9.66
CA ILE A 69 -15.69 -4.88 9.98
C ILE A 69 -15.99 -6.27 9.41
N PHE A 70 -15.66 -6.53 8.14
CA PHE A 70 -15.82 -7.86 7.55
C PHE A 70 -15.02 -8.93 8.29
N LEU A 71 -13.75 -8.64 8.63
CA LEU A 71 -12.92 -9.55 9.43
C LEU A 71 -13.57 -9.86 10.79
N PHE A 72 -14.11 -8.84 11.46
CA PHE A 72 -14.81 -9.01 12.74
C PHE A 72 -16.06 -9.87 12.58
N ILE A 73 -16.87 -9.61 11.56
CA ILE A 73 -18.08 -10.39 11.28
C ILE A 73 -17.72 -11.82 10.88
N GLN A 74 -16.62 -12.07 10.19
CA GLN A 74 -16.22 -13.43 9.85
C GLN A 74 -15.80 -14.24 11.08
N ILE A 75 -15.17 -13.60 12.07
CA ILE A 75 -14.73 -14.25 13.31
C ILE A 75 -15.90 -14.46 14.29
N PHE A 76 -16.78 -13.46 14.44
CA PHE A 76 -17.83 -13.45 15.47
C PHE A 76 -19.25 -13.61 14.92
N GLY A 77 -19.43 -13.50 13.61
CA GLY A 77 -20.75 -13.44 12.97
C GLY A 77 -21.57 -14.70 13.17
N ASN A 78 -20.93 -15.88 13.23
CA ASN A 78 -21.61 -17.14 13.52
C ASN A 78 -22.29 -17.16 14.91
N PHE A 79 -21.88 -16.28 15.84
CA PHE A 79 -22.51 -16.15 17.15
C PHE A 79 -23.71 -15.19 17.18
N VAL A 80 -23.84 -14.31 16.16
CA VAL A 80 -24.78 -13.18 16.18
C VAL A 80 -25.77 -13.22 15.02
N LEU A 81 -25.39 -13.80 13.88
CA LEU A 81 -26.14 -13.81 12.63
C LEU A 81 -26.68 -15.21 12.34
N SER A 82 -27.85 -15.26 11.71
CA SER A 82 -28.39 -16.49 11.13
C SER A 82 -27.69 -16.83 9.81
N ASP A 83 -27.82 -18.08 9.35
CA ASP A 83 -27.24 -18.55 8.08
C ASP A 83 -27.64 -17.67 6.89
N TYR A 84 -28.87 -17.14 6.89
CA TYR A 84 -29.34 -16.20 5.87
C TYR A 84 -28.61 -14.85 5.92
N GLY A 85 -28.31 -14.36 7.13
CA GLY A 85 -27.54 -13.13 7.31
C GLY A 85 -26.09 -13.27 6.81
N ILE A 86 -25.49 -14.43 7.03
CA ILE A 86 -24.13 -14.76 6.57
C ILE A 86 -24.07 -14.81 5.04
N ALA A 87 -25.03 -15.48 4.38
CA ALA A 87 -25.07 -15.57 2.92
C ALA A 87 -25.20 -14.19 2.23
N ASN A 88 -25.97 -13.28 2.82
CA ASN A 88 -26.07 -11.91 2.31
C ASN A 88 -24.75 -11.14 2.44
N LEU A 89 -24.03 -11.34 3.55
CA LEU A 89 -22.73 -10.70 3.76
C LEU A 89 -21.67 -11.16 2.76
N GLU A 90 -21.65 -12.44 2.41
CA GLU A 90 -20.74 -12.97 1.38
C GLU A 90 -20.93 -12.24 0.04
N SER A 91 -22.19 -11.96 -0.34
CA SER A 91 -22.49 -11.21 -1.56
C SER A 91 -21.95 -9.78 -1.50
N TYR A 92 -22.10 -9.10 -0.36
CA TYR A 92 -21.53 -7.76 -0.16
C TYR A 92 -20.00 -7.77 -0.15
N GLU A 93 -19.40 -8.80 0.44
CA GLU A 93 -17.95 -8.96 0.50
C GLU A 93 -17.35 -9.13 -0.90
N ILE A 94 -17.99 -9.91 -1.79
CA ILE A 94 -17.55 -10.07 -3.18
C ILE A 94 -17.54 -8.73 -3.91
N ILE A 95 -18.62 -7.95 -3.80
CA ILE A 95 -18.72 -6.63 -4.42
C ILE A 95 -17.66 -5.69 -3.85
N PHE A 96 -17.49 -5.69 -2.53
CA PHE A 96 -16.47 -4.89 -1.86
C PHE A 96 -15.06 -5.25 -2.33
N ASN A 97 -14.73 -6.54 -2.40
CA ASN A 97 -13.42 -7.03 -2.82
C ASN A 97 -13.10 -6.61 -4.26
N PHE A 98 -14.10 -6.61 -5.16
CA PHE A 98 -13.94 -6.10 -6.52
C PHE A 98 -13.48 -4.63 -6.53
N PHE A 99 -14.17 -3.76 -5.77
CA PHE A 99 -13.78 -2.36 -5.66
C PHE A 99 -12.45 -2.16 -4.93
N PHE A 100 -12.17 -2.95 -3.90
CA PHE A 100 -10.91 -2.91 -3.15
C PHE A 100 -9.72 -3.21 -4.06
N ILE A 101 -9.82 -4.25 -4.88
CA ILE A 101 -8.79 -4.63 -5.85
C ILE A 101 -8.59 -3.51 -6.90
N GLY A 102 -9.67 -2.92 -7.40
CA GLY A 102 -9.59 -1.78 -8.31
C GLY A 102 -8.85 -0.58 -7.70
N LEU A 103 -9.19 -0.21 -6.47
CA LEU A 103 -8.52 0.85 -5.71
C LEU A 103 -7.04 0.52 -5.46
N LEU A 104 -6.75 -0.74 -5.11
CA LEU A 104 -5.42 -1.26 -4.87
C LEU A 104 -4.53 -1.07 -6.09
N TYR A 105 -4.94 -1.58 -7.25
CA TYR A 105 -4.14 -1.48 -8.47
C TYR A 105 -3.99 -0.04 -8.95
N TYR A 106 -5.07 0.75 -8.92
CA TYR A 106 -5.00 2.17 -9.25
C TYR A 106 -3.93 2.88 -8.40
N SER A 107 -3.94 2.65 -7.09
CA SER A 107 -3.01 3.29 -6.16
C SER A 107 -1.57 2.79 -6.33
N ILE A 108 -1.37 1.50 -6.63
CA ILE A 108 -0.05 0.91 -6.89
C ILE A 108 0.57 1.48 -8.16
N PHE A 109 -0.20 1.59 -9.25
CA PHE A 109 0.30 2.15 -10.50
C PHE A 109 0.62 3.64 -10.36
N ARG A 110 -0.20 4.41 -9.64
CA ARG A 110 0.13 5.80 -9.31
C ARG A 110 1.37 5.92 -8.44
N LEU A 111 1.51 5.07 -7.43
CA LEU A 111 2.69 5.06 -6.59
C LEU A 111 3.94 4.69 -7.37
N ARG A 112 3.84 3.78 -8.34
CA ARG A 112 4.91 3.47 -9.28
C ARG A 112 5.35 4.72 -10.04
N GLU A 113 4.41 5.43 -10.67
CA GLU A 113 4.71 6.62 -11.47
C GLU A 113 5.45 7.67 -10.63
N ILE A 114 5.00 7.88 -9.40
CA ILE A 114 5.66 8.80 -8.45
C ILE A 114 7.09 8.33 -8.13
N LEU A 115 7.28 7.03 -7.86
CA LEU A 115 8.60 6.49 -7.54
C LEU A 115 9.57 6.51 -8.73
N GLU A 116 9.07 6.29 -9.95
CA GLU A 116 9.87 6.40 -11.17
C GLU A 116 10.25 7.85 -11.47
N GLN A 117 9.36 8.82 -11.23
CA GLN A 117 9.61 10.24 -11.47
C GLN A 117 10.55 10.87 -10.45
N GLU A 118 10.34 10.61 -9.16
CA GLU A 118 11.05 11.31 -8.08
C GLU A 118 12.34 10.61 -7.66
N VAL A 119 12.40 9.27 -7.80
CA VAL A 119 13.50 8.45 -7.27
C VAL A 119 14.32 7.77 -8.36
N ASP A 120 13.88 7.85 -9.62
CA ASP A 120 14.51 7.15 -10.77
C ASP A 120 14.64 5.63 -10.54
N VAL A 121 13.64 5.04 -9.87
CA VAL A 121 13.64 3.60 -9.54
C VAL A 121 12.75 2.87 -10.54
N PRO A 122 13.33 2.09 -11.48
CA PRO A 122 12.52 1.36 -12.45
C PRO A 122 11.74 0.25 -11.76
N LEU A 123 10.41 0.31 -11.84
CA LEU A 123 9.50 -0.69 -11.29
C LEU A 123 8.86 -1.48 -12.44
N LYS A 124 9.03 -2.81 -12.40
CA LYS A 124 8.48 -3.70 -13.43
C LYS A 124 7.00 -3.96 -13.18
N ASN A 125 6.17 -3.74 -14.20
CA ASN A 125 4.70 -3.92 -14.13
C ASN A 125 4.29 -5.33 -13.70
N TYR A 126 4.96 -6.37 -14.21
CA TYR A 126 4.58 -7.75 -13.87
C TYR A 126 4.79 -8.05 -12.38
N LEU A 127 5.86 -7.52 -11.78
CA LEU A 127 6.11 -7.71 -10.34
C LEU A 127 5.12 -6.90 -9.50
N LEU A 128 4.73 -5.71 -9.95
CA LEU A 128 3.68 -4.94 -9.29
C LEU A 128 2.33 -5.64 -9.36
N PHE A 129 2.04 -6.32 -10.47
CA PHE A 129 0.79 -7.07 -10.60
C PHE A 129 0.75 -8.29 -9.68
N ILE A 130 1.85 -9.03 -9.51
CA ILE A 130 1.86 -10.23 -8.66
C ILE A 130 2.03 -9.86 -7.18
N PHE A 131 3.01 -9.01 -6.87
CA PHE A 131 3.43 -8.73 -5.49
C PHE A 131 2.93 -7.39 -4.96
N HIS A 132 2.28 -6.56 -5.78
CA HIS A 132 1.55 -5.39 -5.33
C HIS A 132 2.39 -4.49 -4.40
N VAL A 133 1.84 -4.22 -3.21
CA VAL A 133 2.45 -3.42 -2.15
C VAL A 133 3.74 -4.05 -1.59
N PHE A 134 3.88 -5.38 -1.62
CA PHE A 134 5.09 -6.07 -1.17
C PHE A 134 6.30 -5.74 -2.05
N TYR A 135 6.11 -5.65 -3.37
CA TYR A 135 7.19 -5.31 -4.27
C TYR A 135 7.64 -3.86 -4.12
N ILE A 136 6.68 -2.94 -3.95
CA ILE A 136 7.00 -1.54 -3.65
C ILE A 136 7.83 -1.48 -2.37
N GLN A 137 7.33 -2.05 -1.26
CA GLN A 137 8.04 -2.05 0.01
C GLN A 137 9.43 -2.69 -0.09
N TYR A 138 9.59 -3.77 -0.87
CA TYR A 138 10.89 -4.40 -1.09
C TYR A 138 11.87 -3.44 -1.75
N LYS A 139 11.44 -2.73 -2.79
CA LYS A 139 12.26 -1.72 -3.47
C LYS A 139 12.62 -0.56 -2.56
N MET A 140 11.67 -0.08 -1.76
CA MET A 140 11.91 0.99 -0.78
C MET A 140 12.98 0.59 0.25
N ASN A 141 12.86 -0.63 0.79
CA ASN A 141 13.83 -1.18 1.73
C ASN A 141 15.24 -1.30 1.13
N GLN A 142 15.35 -1.65 -0.16
CA GLN A 142 16.63 -1.71 -0.85
C GLN A 142 17.28 -0.33 -0.96
N ILE A 143 16.52 0.68 -1.40
CA ILE A 143 17.04 2.03 -1.60
C ILE A 143 17.51 2.63 -0.27
N GLN A 144 16.74 2.48 0.80
CA GLN A 144 17.14 2.95 2.13
C GLN A 144 18.42 2.28 2.63
N THR A 145 18.58 0.98 2.34
CA THR A 145 19.80 0.24 2.70
C THR A 145 21.02 0.74 1.92
N LEU A 146 20.84 1.13 0.66
CA LEU A 146 21.90 1.76 -0.15
C LEU A 146 22.27 3.15 0.39
N GLN A 147 21.28 4.00 0.70
CA GLN A 147 21.51 5.32 1.29
C GLN A 147 22.26 5.25 2.63
N LEU A 148 21.96 4.26 3.48
CA LEU A 148 22.66 4.05 4.75
C LEU A 148 24.10 3.57 4.58
N LYS A 149 24.43 2.85 3.51
CA LYS A 149 25.81 2.42 3.22
C LYS A 149 26.67 3.57 2.70
N VAL A 150 26.10 4.49 1.93
CA VAL A 150 26.84 5.66 1.38
C VAL A 150 27.18 6.69 2.47
N LYS A 151 26.42 6.72 3.57
CA LYS A 151 26.62 7.68 4.68
C LYS A 151 27.62 7.20 5.75
N ARG A 152 28.20 6.00 5.62
CA ARG A 152 29.27 5.46 6.49
C ARG A 152 30.59 5.49 5.75
#